data_AF-A0A3N1D2G5-F1
#
_entry.id   AF-A0A3N1D2G5-F1
#
_cell.length_a   1.000
_cell.length_b   1.000
_cell.length_c   1.000
_cell.angle_alpha   90.00
_cell.angle_beta   90.00
_cell.angle_gamma   90.00
#
_symmetry.space_group_name_H-M   'P 1'
#
loop_
_entity.id
_entity.type
_entity.pdbx_description
1 polymer ?
#
loop_
_entity_poly.entity_id
_entity_poly.type
_entity_poly.pdbx_seq_one_letter_code
_entity_poly.pdbx_strand_id
1 'polypeptide(L)'
;MHRPPAARHVPLRALPAPARRSPRTRPHRADRSRRTRALVRRCWSRRSRVRLSDLAVSLHARSRSGDDPRVRTQDKNLLQGDFGEAWLEAVAAGCGILHGRPTSLDLQKADVFLSYPGELNGTRSPSVLVQVKTTDGVRKTANGDFSYDLDVDTYEVLRQSNHSIRRILAVIGLSKDGERIRLGRDGTLLVGHGVWVSLEGRPATINRQTQVVCLPAKNALDEDGLKRMLGTFGVRTSTPVPDFNVWDQL
;
A
#
# COMPACT_ATOMS: atom_id res chain seq x y z
N MET A 1 78.76 3.79 -15.11
CA MET A 1 78.36 5.18 -15.44
C MET A 1 77.56 5.16 -16.73
N HIS A 2 76.24 5.06 -16.63
CA HIS A 2 75.33 5.01 -17.80
C HIS A 2 74.66 6.37 -18.00
N ARG A 3 74.89 6.99 -19.17
CA ARG A 3 74.16 8.17 -19.64
C ARG A 3 72.77 7.76 -20.16
N PRO A 4 71.69 8.48 -19.82
CA PRO A 4 70.39 8.27 -20.44
C PRO A 4 70.31 8.97 -21.82
N PRO A 5 69.48 8.48 -22.75
CA PRO A 5 69.30 9.08 -24.07
C PRO A 5 68.33 10.27 -24.05
N ALA A 6 68.60 11.23 -24.94
CA ALA A 6 67.90 12.50 -25.10
C ALA A 6 66.43 12.34 -25.52
N ALA A 7 65.55 13.11 -24.87
CA ALA A 7 64.14 13.21 -25.19
C ALA A 7 63.93 13.92 -26.53
N ARG A 8 63.14 13.30 -27.42
CA ARG A 8 62.68 13.90 -28.68
C ARG A 8 61.51 14.85 -28.40
N HIS A 9 61.68 16.11 -28.80
CA HIS A 9 60.60 17.10 -28.84
C HIS A 9 59.53 16.69 -29.86
N VAL A 10 58.29 16.50 -29.39
CA VAL A 10 57.10 16.39 -30.24
C VAL A 10 56.44 17.78 -30.29
N PRO A 11 56.19 18.37 -31.47
CA PRO A 11 55.50 19.66 -31.55
C PRO A 11 54.00 19.49 -31.21
N LEU A 12 53.52 20.32 -30.28
CA LEU A 12 52.11 20.43 -29.90
C LEU A 12 51.30 20.89 -31.12
N ARG A 13 50.41 20.02 -31.61
CA ARG A 13 49.43 20.36 -32.66
C ARG A 13 48.29 21.13 -32.00
N ALA A 14 48.12 22.39 -32.39
CA ALA A 14 47.06 23.27 -31.89
C ALA A 14 45.67 22.67 -32.17
N LEU A 15 44.85 22.56 -31.13
CA LEU A 15 43.45 22.17 -31.22
C LEU A 15 42.62 23.33 -31.78
N PRO A 16 41.65 23.09 -32.67
CA PRO A 16 40.79 24.14 -33.20
C PRO A 16 39.83 24.67 -32.12
N ALA A 17 39.65 25.99 -32.11
CA ALA A 17 38.75 26.71 -31.22
C ALA A 17 37.28 26.25 -31.39
N PRO A 18 36.48 26.23 -30.30
CA PRO A 18 35.08 25.81 -30.37
C PRO A 18 34.24 26.83 -31.15
N ALA A 19 33.46 26.33 -32.10
CA ALA A 19 32.52 27.10 -32.90
C ALA A 19 31.48 27.81 -32.02
N ARG A 20 31.41 29.14 -32.14
CA ARG A 20 30.34 29.98 -31.58
C ARG A 20 29.00 29.54 -32.16
N ARG A 21 28.13 28.96 -31.34
CA ARG A 21 26.72 28.73 -31.70
C ARG A 21 25.91 29.99 -31.42
N SER A 22 25.25 30.48 -32.47
CA SER A 22 24.28 31.57 -32.44
C SER A 22 23.07 31.24 -31.53
N PRO A 23 22.38 32.26 -30.98
CA PRO A 23 21.32 32.06 -30.01
C PRO A 23 20.08 31.49 -30.70
N ARG A 24 19.67 30.28 -30.30
CA ARG A 24 18.38 29.71 -30.70
C ARG A 24 17.27 30.44 -29.94
N THR A 25 16.44 31.13 -30.70
CA THR A 25 15.12 31.65 -30.35
C THR A 25 14.28 30.61 -29.59
N ARG A 26 13.76 31.02 -28.43
CA ARG A 26 12.79 30.27 -27.62
C ARG A 26 11.45 30.17 -28.37
N PRO A 27 10.83 28.98 -28.49
CA PRO A 27 9.41 28.90 -28.74
C PRO A 27 8.65 28.98 -27.41
N HIS A 28 7.87 30.05 -27.28
CA HIS A 28 6.71 30.12 -26.39
C HIS A 28 5.67 29.12 -26.89
N ARG A 29 5.31 28.09 -26.11
CA ARG A 29 3.95 27.52 -26.11
C ARG A 29 3.78 26.47 -25.02
N ALA A 30 2.81 26.75 -24.17
CA ALA A 30 2.03 25.76 -23.47
C ALA A 30 1.60 24.63 -24.42
N ASP A 31 1.73 23.37 -23.98
CA ASP A 31 0.95 22.18 -24.36
C ASP A 31 1.78 20.90 -24.13
N ARG A 32 2.11 20.61 -22.86
CA ARG A 32 2.75 19.35 -22.45
C ARG A 32 2.03 18.62 -21.30
N SER A 33 0.76 18.95 -21.04
CA SER A 33 -0.08 18.24 -20.05
C SER A 33 -1.04 17.20 -20.65
N ARG A 34 -1.04 17.00 -21.98
CA ARG A 34 -2.03 16.14 -22.66
C ARG A 34 -1.52 14.83 -23.27
N ARG A 35 -0.21 14.52 -23.23
CA ARG A 35 0.34 13.31 -23.89
C ARG A 35 0.68 12.12 -22.98
N THR A 36 0.62 12.26 -21.66
CA THR A 36 0.83 11.13 -20.73
C THR A 36 -0.47 10.43 -20.30
N ARG A 37 -1.64 10.97 -20.67
CA ARG A 37 -2.96 10.34 -20.39
C ARG A 37 -3.45 9.38 -21.49
N ALA A 38 -2.74 9.27 -22.62
CA ALA A 38 -3.20 8.47 -23.77
C ALA A 38 -2.63 7.04 -23.83
N LEU A 39 -1.51 6.74 -23.15
CA LEU A 39 -0.92 5.39 -23.16
C LEU A 39 -1.46 4.45 -22.06
N VAL A 40 -1.92 4.98 -20.93
CA VAL A 40 -2.52 4.17 -19.84
C VAL A 40 -3.93 3.66 -20.21
N ARG A 41 -4.59 4.30 -21.19
CA ARG A 41 -5.93 3.89 -21.66
C ARG A 41 -5.94 2.70 -22.63
N ARG A 42 -4.79 2.25 -23.17
CA ARG A 42 -4.75 1.14 -24.15
C ARG A 42 -4.32 -0.22 -23.61
N CYS A 43 -3.77 -0.31 -22.40
CA CYS A 43 -3.47 -1.59 -21.75
C CYS A 43 -4.60 -2.12 -20.85
N TRP A 44 -5.64 -1.31 -20.57
CA TRP A 44 -6.77 -1.68 -19.70
C TRP A 44 -7.95 -2.37 -20.43
N SER A 45 -7.76 -2.80 -21.69
CA SER A 45 -8.83 -3.33 -22.54
C SER A 45 -8.91 -4.86 -22.64
N ARG A 46 -8.03 -5.64 -22.00
CA ARG A 46 -8.12 -7.10 -21.99
C ARG A 46 -7.80 -7.67 -20.60
N ARG A 47 -8.81 -8.33 -20.02
CA ARG A 47 -8.87 -9.01 -18.71
C ARG A 47 -9.25 -8.13 -17.52
N SER A 48 -10.56 -7.96 -17.36
CA SER A 48 -11.29 -8.01 -16.08
C SER A 48 -12.77 -8.02 -16.40
N ARG A 49 -13.28 -9.20 -16.79
CA ARG A 49 -14.72 -9.43 -16.93
C ARG A 49 -15.12 -10.34 -15.77
N VAL A 50 -15.04 -9.82 -14.54
CA VAL A 50 -15.80 -10.38 -13.42
C VAL A 50 -17.22 -9.86 -13.61
N ARG A 51 -18.15 -10.78 -13.87
CA ARG A 51 -19.55 -10.43 -14.11
C ARG A 51 -20.16 -9.96 -12.78
N LEU A 52 -20.65 -8.72 -12.75
CA LEU A 52 -21.50 -8.18 -11.69
C LEU A 52 -22.88 -8.88 -11.58
N SER A 53 -23.13 -9.93 -12.37
CA SER A 53 -24.39 -10.70 -12.34
C SER A 53 -24.48 -11.70 -11.19
N ASP A 54 -23.36 -12.09 -10.58
CA ASP A 54 -23.36 -13.20 -9.60
C ASP A 54 -23.65 -12.73 -8.17
N LEU A 55 -23.60 -11.41 -7.91
CA LEU A 55 -23.98 -10.79 -6.62
C LEU A 55 -25.49 -10.57 -6.47
N ALA A 56 -26.27 -10.62 -7.56
CA ALA A 56 -27.71 -10.33 -7.52
C ALA A 56 -28.61 -11.57 -7.37
N VAL A 57 -28.08 -12.79 -7.54
CA VAL A 57 -28.90 -14.03 -7.55
C VAL A 57 -29.06 -14.65 -6.15
N SER A 58 -28.27 -14.25 -5.15
CA SER A 58 -28.38 -14.84 -3.80
C SER A 58 -29.53 -14.28 -2.94
N LEU A 59 -30.22 -13.23 -3.39
CA LEU A 59 -31.18 -12.50 -2.56
C LEU A 59 -32.65 -12.96 -2.67
N HIS A 60 -32.97 -14.04 -3.40
CA HIS A 60 -34.35 -14.51 -3.58
C HIS A 60 -34.60 -15.99 -3.26
N ALA A 61 -33.64 -16.70 -2.66
CA ALA A 61 -33.86 -18.09 -2.25
C ALA A 61 -33.39 -18.33 -0.82
N ARG A 62 -34.27 -18.04 0.15
CA ARG A 62 -34.46 -18.75 1.45
C ARG A 62 -35.46 -18.00 2.31
N SER A 63 -36.73 -18.08 1.93
CA SER A 63 -37.81 -18.01 2.91
C SER A 63 -37.99 -19.42 3.47
N ARG A 64 -38.01 -19.54 4.80
CA ARG A 64 -38.24 -20.74 5.63
C ARG A 64 -37.00 -21.60 5.97
N SER A 65 -36.21 -21.12 6.92
CA SER A 65 -35.51 -21.97 7.89
C SER A 65 -35.14 -21.11 9.11
N GLY A 66 -35.32 -21.67 10.31
CA GLY A 66 -35.33 -20.96 11.58
C GLY A 66 -34.17 -19.98 11.84
N ASP A 67 -34.50 -18.90 12.55
CA ASP A 67 -33.58 -17.87 13.01
C ASP A 67 -32.60 -18.44 14.04
N ASP A 68 -31.45 -18.94 13.58
CA ASP A 68 -30.29 -19.19 14.45
C ASP A 68 -29.46 -17.90 14.59
N PRO A 69 -29.38 -17.30 15.80
CA PRO A 69 -28.58 -16.09 16.04
C PRO A 69 -27.07 -16.27 15.78
N ARG A 70 -26.55 -17.50 15.76
CA ARG A 70 -25.14 -17.78 15.45
C ARG A 70 -24.82 -17.57 13.96
N VAL A 71 -25.74 -17.94 13.07
CA VAL A 71 -25.60 -17.76 11.61
C VAL A 71 -25.62 -16.27 11.26
N ARG A 72 -26.54 -15.49 11.86
CA ARG A 72 -26.62 -14.02 11.64
C ARG A 72 -25.35 -13.27 12.06
N THR A 73 -24.67 -13.73 13.10
CA THR A 73 -23.44 -13.07 13.60
C THR A 73 -22.25 -13.35 12.68
N GLN A 74 -22.17 -14.57 12.16
CA GLN A 74 -21.11 -14.99 11.26
C GLN A 74 -21.23 -14.33 9.87
N ASP A 75 -22.44 -14.22 9.33
CA ASP A 75 -22.71 -13.51 8.07
C ASP A 75 -22.39 -12.01 8.17
N LYS A 76 -22.72 -11.38 9.31
CA LYS A 76 -22.37 -9.97 9.56
C LYS A 76 -20.86 -9.74 9.61
N ASN A 77 -20.11 -10.66 10.21
CA ASN A 77 -18.65 -10.55 10.32
C ASN A 77 -17.97 -10.72 8.95
N LEU A 78 -18.44 -11.66 8.12
CA LEU A 78 -17.96 -11.84 6.76
C LEU A 78 -18.27 -10.62 5.88
N LEU A 79 -19.52 -10.13 5.93
CA LEU A 79 -19.93 -8.93 5.18
C LEU A 79 -19.20 -7.66 5.65
N GLN A 80 -18.79 -7.58 6.92
CA GLN A 80 -17.99 -6.47 7.41
C GLN A 80 -16.52 -6.57 6.97
N GLY A 81 -15.94 -7.77 6.95
CA GLY A 81 -14.59 -8.00 6.42
C GLY A 81 -14.48 -7.62 4.95
N ASP A 82 -15.35 -8.21 4.11
CA ASP A 82 -15.36 -7.99 2.66
C ASP A 82 -15.57 -6.51 2.29
N PHE A 83 -16.43 -5.81 3.04
CA PHE A 83 -16.66 -4.38 2.79
C PHE A 83 -15.41 -3.54 3.03
N GLY A 84 -14.66 -3.84 4.10
CA GLY A 84 -13.43 -3.12 4.41
C GLY A 84 -12.35 -3.32 3.35
N GLU A 85 -12.17 -4.56 2.91
CA GLU A 85 -11.25 -4.89 1.80
C GLU A 85 -11.61 -4.08 0.55
N ALA A 86 -12.88 -4.17 0.11
CA ALA A 86 -13.34 -3.46 -1.07
C ALA A 86 -13.20 -1.93 -0.94
N TRP A 87 -13.44 -1.38 0.24
CA TRP A 87 -13.25 0.05 0.52
C TRP A 87 -11.78 0.45 0.35
N LEU A 88 -10.85 -0.31 0.94
CA LEU A 88 -9.41 -0.03 0.83
C LEU A 88 -8.93 -0.18 -0.62
N GLU A 89 -9.38 -1.21 -1.33
CA GLU A 89 -9.04 -1.42 -2.75
C GLU A 89 -9.53 -0.25 -3.63
N ALA A 90 -10.75 0.24 -3.40
CA ALA A 90 -11.28 1.39 -4.12
C ALA A 90 -10.45 2.67 -3.88
N VAL A 91 -10.05 2.91 -2.62
CA VAL A 91 -9.17 4.03 -2.29
C VAL A 91 -7.80 3.88 -2.96
N ALA A 92 -7.19 2.69 -2.87
CA ALA A 92 -5.90 2.42 -3.48
C ALA A 92 -5.93 2.62 -5.00
N ALA A 93 -6.96 2.11 -5.68
CA ALA A 93 -7.17 2.30 -7.10
C ALA A 93 -7.31 3.80 -7.46
N GLY A 94 -8.08 4.56 -6.67
CA GLY A 94 -8.21 6.00 -6.82
C GLY A 94 -6.91 6.77 -6.67
N CYS A 95 -5.99 6.26 -5.84
CA CYS A 95 -4.65 6.82 -5.61
C CYS A 95 -3.58 6.32 -6.59
N GLY A 96 -3.94 5.50 -7.58
CA GLY A 96 -3.00 4.91 -8.54
C GLY A 96 -2.07 3.85 -7.93
N ILE A 97 -2.46 3.25 -6.80
CA ILE A 97 -1.74 2.18 -6.12
C ILE A 97 -2.27 0.83 -6.62
N LEU A 98 -1.36 -0.10 -6.91
CA LEU A 98 -1.73 -1.46 -7.27
C LEU A 98 -2.18 -2.22 -6.02
N HIS A 99 -3.24 -2.98 -6.14
CA HIS A 99 -3.78 -3.80 -5.06
C HIS A 99 -4.12 -5.22 -5.56
N GLY A 100 -4.20 -6.17 -4.64
CA GLY A 100 -4.67 -7.51 -4.91
C GLY A 100 -4.63 -8.38 -3.66
N ARG A 101 -5.10 -9.63 -3.79
CA ARG A 101 -5.02 -10.60 -2.69
C ARG A 101 -3.61 -11.19 -2.57
N PRO A 102 -3.08 -11.40 -1.35
CA PRO A 102 -1.81 -12.08 -1.17
C PRO A 102 -1.83 -13.49 -1.79
N THR A 103 -0.72 -13.89 -2.42
CA THR A 103 -0.63 -15.16 -3.17
C THR A 103 -0.74 -16.40 -2.28
N SER A 104 -0.49 -16.29 -0.97
CA SER A 104 -0.66 -17.38 0.00
C SER A 104 -1.82 -17.05 0.96
N LEU A 105 -3.03 -17.50 0.61
CA LEU A 105 -4.27 -17.19 1.34
C LEU A 105 -4.29 -17.73 2.79
N ASP A 106 -3.55 -18.78 3.11
CA ASP A 106 -3.86 -19.56 4.33
C ASP A 106 -2.97 -19.29 5.55
N LEU A 107 -1.88 -18.50 5.44
CA LEU A 107 -0.88 -18.40 6.52
C LEU A 107 -0.48 -16.98 6.94
N GLN A 108 -0.90 -15.94 6.21
CA GLN A 108 -0.31 -14.61 6.39
C GLN A 108 -1.15 -13.60 7.17
N LYS A 109 -2.41 -13.88 7.54
CA LYS A 109 -3.30 -12.89 8.19
C LYS A 109 -3.11 -11.49 7.58
N ALA A 110 -3.28 -11.43 6.27
CA ALA A 110 -3.18 -10.22 5.48
C ALA A 110 -4.24 -10.34 4.40
N ASP A 111 -5.09 -9.33 4.31
CA ASP A 111 -6.27 -9.36 3.47
C ASP A 111 -5.96 -8.72 2.10
N VAL A 112 -5.14 -7.66 2.11
CA VAL A 112 -4.80 -6.87 0.92
C VAL A 112 -3.30 -6.69 0.78
N PHE A 113 -2.78 -6.92 -0.43
CA PHE A 113 -1.43 -6.51 -0.84
C PHE A 113 -1.51 -5.15 -1.54
N LEU A 114 -0.66 -4.20 -1.14
CA LEU A 114 -0.55 -2.88 -1.77
C LEU A 114 0.86 -2.66 -2.34
N SER A 115 0.96 -2.10 -3.54
CA SER A 115 2.23 -1.78 -4.19
C SER A 115 2.16 -0.49 -5.00
N TYR A 116 3.16 0.38 -4.86
CA TYR A 116 3.24 1.60 -5.66
C TYR A 116 3.90 1.32 -7.03
N PRO A 117 3.24 1.60 -8.16
CA PRO A 117 3.84 1.41 -9.48
C PRO A 117 4.81 2.56 -9.81
N GLY A 118 6.06 2.44 -9.35
CA GLY A 118 7.09 3.44 -9.63
C GLY A 118 8.17 3.49 -8.56
N GLU A 119 8.78 4.65 -8.41
CA GLU A 119 9.72 4.93 -7.33
C GLU A 119 9.08 5.85 -6.30
N LEU A 120 9.29 5.54 -5.03
CA LEU A 120 8.85 6.36 -3.90
C LEU A 120 9.96 6.33 -2.85
N ASN A 121 10.44 7.50 -2.44
CA ASN A 121 11.55 7.65 -1.49
C ASN A 121 12.79 6.80 -1.85
N GLY A 122 13.17 6.76 -3.13
CA GLY A 122 14.32 5.98 -3.61
C GLY A 122 14.11 4.47 -3.70
N THR A 123 12.92 3.97 -3.33
CA THR A 123 12.57 2.55 -3.44
C THR A 123 11.69 2.33 -4.67
N ARG A 124 12.10 1.40 -5.53
CA ARG A 124 11.29 0.96 -6.67
C ARG A 124 10.28 -0.09 -6.24
N SER A 125 9.02 0.12 -6.62
CA SER A 125 7.89 -0.77 -6.34
C SER A 125 7.72 -1.13 -4.86
N PRO A 126 7.72 -0.14 -3.94
CA PRO A 126 7.53 -0.42 -2.51
C PRO A 126 6.17 -1.08 -2.29
N SER A 127 6.13 -2.05 -1.38
CA SER A 127 4.96 -2.91 -1.21
C SER A 127 4.77 -3.34 0.25
N VAL A 128 3.51 -3.44 0.68
CA VAL A 128 3.13 -3.89 2.03
C VAL A 128 1.99 -4.90 1.97
N LEU A 129 1.88 -5.69 3.02
CA LEU A 129 0.71 -6.51 3.31
C LEU A 129 -0.15 -5.79 4.36
N VAL A 130 -1.46 -5.78 4.16
CA VAL A 130 -2.41 -5.05 5.01
C VAL A 130 -3.42 -6.03 5.59
N GLN A 131 -3.50 -6.08 6.91
CA GLN A 131 -4.64 -6.66 7.63
C GLN A 131 -5.69 -5.57 7.80
N VAL A 132 -6.87 -5.80 7.24
CA VAL A 132 -8.02 -4.91 7.30
C VAL A 132 -8.93 -5.34 8.44
N LYS A 133 -9.40 -4.36 9.21
CA LYS A 133 -10.46 -4.52 10.19
C LYS A 133 -11.53 -3.47 9.96
N THR A 134 -12.78 -3.89 9.89
CA THR A 134 -13.92 -2.99 9.76
C THR A 134 -14.65 -2.91 11.09
N THR A 135 -15.05 -1.70 11.50
CA THR A 135 -15.74 -1.49 12.76
C THR A 135 -16.68 -0.30 12.67
N ASP A 136 -17.78 -0.31 13.42
CA ASP A 136 -18.65 0.85 13.66
C ASP A 136 -18.31 1.60 14.97
N GLY A 137 -17.25 1.17 15.67
CA GLY A 137 -16.93 1.59 17.03
C GLY A 137 -15.51 2.11 17.21
N VAL A 138 -14.86 2.65 16.16
CA VAL A 138 -13.54 3.26 16.33
C VAL A 138 -13.68 4.50 17.22
N ARG A 139 -12.89 4.56 18.30
CA ARG A 139 -13.03 5.60 19.32
C ARG A 139 -12.01 6.71 19.11
N LYS A 140 -12.47 7.95 19.02
CA LYS A 140 -11.58 9.10 18.99
C LYS A 140 -11.03 9.38 20.40
N THR A 141 -9.73 9.62 20.49
CA THR A 141 -9.02 9.97 21.72
C THR A 141 -9.03 11.48 21.93
N ALA A 142 -8.68 11.94 23.14
CA ALA A 142 -8.59 13.37 23.47
C ALA A 142 -7.63 14.15 22.56
N ASN A 143 -6.57 13.49 22.07
CA ASN A 143 -5.54 14.11 21.22
C ASN A 143 -5.92 14.10 19.73
N GLY A 144 -7.11 13.61 19.37
CA GLY A 144 -7.58 13.56 17.99
C GLY A 144 -7.23 12.29 17.23
N ASP A 145 -6.33 11.44 17.76
CA ASP A 145 -6.04 10.11 17.25
C ASP A 145 -7.20 9.14 17.53
N PHE A 146 -7.12 7.91 17.00
CA PHE A 146 -8.14 6.88 17.20
C PHE A 146 -7.60 5.72 18.04
N SER A 147 -8.51 4.96 18.67
CA SER A 147 -8.20 3.72 19.38
C SER A 147 -9.12 2.59 18.93
N TYR A 148 -8.56 1.39 18.89
CA TYR A 148 -9.24 0.18 18.45
C TYR A 148 -8.81 -1.01 19.31
N ASP A 149 -9.75 -1.90 19.62
CA ASP A 149 -9.47 -3.13 20.36
C ASP A 149 -9.15 -4.25 19.37
N LEU A 150 -7.86 -4.57 19.23
CA LEU A 150 -7.40 -5.61 18.32
C LEU A 150 -7.32 -6.94 19.06
N ASP A 151 -7.76 -8.04 18.45
CA ASP A 151 -7.58 -9.37 19.04
C ASP A 151 -6.09 -9.71 19.20
N VAL A 152 -5.75 -10.38 20.31
CA VAL A 152 -4.35 -10.68 20.69
C VAL A 152 -3.65 -11.51 19.61
N ASP A 153 -4.35 -12.46 18.98
CA ASP A 153 -3.76 -13.31 17.94
C ASP A 153 -3.36 -12.52 16.69
N THR A 154 -4.11 -11.49 16.32
CA THR A 154 -3.75 -10.58 15.22
C THR A 154 -2.66 -9.61 15.67
N TYR A 155 -2.73 -9.08 16.90
CA TYR A 155 -1.70 -8.22 17.47
C TYR A 155 -0.32 -8.89 17.44
N GLU A 156 -0.22 -10.13 17.94
CA GLU A 156 1.04 -10.89 18.01
C GLU A 156 1.63 -11.18 16.63
N VAL A 157 0.79 -11.43 15.62
CA VAL A 157 1.25 -11.62 14.25
C VAL A 157 1.77 -10.32 13.62
N LEU A 158 1.06 -9.20 13.84
CA LEU A 158 1.40 -7.92 13.23
C LEU A 158 2.58 -7.21 13.90
N ARG A 159 2.93 -7.55 15.14
CA ARG A 159 4.09 -6.98 15.83
C ARG A 159 5.43 -7.62 15.45
N GLN A 160 5.41 -8.79 14.83
CA GLN A 160 6.60 -9.49 14.39
C GLN A 160 7.37 -8.69 13.34
N SER A 161 8.69 -8.61 13.48
CA SER A 161 9.59 -7.85 12.60
C SER A 161 10.39 -8.72 11.62
N ASN A 162 10.20 -10.03 11.66
CA ASN A 162 10.91 -11.00 10.82
C ASN A 162 10.16 -11.36 9.53
N HIS A 163 9.11 -10.60 9.17
CA HIS A 163 8.41 -10.80 7.90
C HIS A 163 9.20 -10.21 6.73
N SER A 164 9.36 -10.97 5.65
CA SER A 164 10.02 -10.49 4.42
C SER A 164 9.27 -9.33 3.75
N ILE A 165 7.97 -9.20 4.00
CA ILE A 165 7.14 -8.06 3.60
C ILE A 165 6.45 -7.54 4.86
N ARG A 166 6.62 -6.25 5.15
CA ARG A 166 6.09 -5.63 6.36
C ARG A 166 4.56 -5.62 6.34
N ARG A 167 3.96 -5.79 7.51
CA ARG A 167 2.51 -5.85 7.70
C ARG A 167 1.98 -4.61 8.38
N ILE A 168 0.83 -4.14 7.92
CA ILE A 168 0.16 -2.93 8.39
C ILE A 168 -1.25 -3.28 8.83
N LEU A 169 -1.69 -2.72 9.95
CA LEU A 169 -3.08 -2.74 10.35
C LEU A 169 -3.79 -1.54 9.69
N ALA A 170 -4.85 -1.80 8.94
CA ALA A 170 -5.80 -0.79 8.49
C ALA A 170 -7.13 -0.99 9.22
N VAL A 171 -7.66 0.07 9.82
CA VAL A 171 -8.96 0.07 10.50
C VAL A 171 -9.89 1.01 9.76
N ILE A 172 -11.03 0.48 9.32
CA ILE A 172 -12.06 1.20 8.58
C ILE A 172 -13.26 1.39 9.51
N GLY A 173 -13.45 2.64 9.92
CA GLY A 173 -14.57 3.09 10.72
C GLY A 173 -15.79 3.39 9.85
N LEU A 174 -16.89 2.70 10.14
CA LEU A 174 -18.21 2.94 9.56
C LEU A 174 -19.08 3.69 10.56
N SER A 175 -20.10 4.39 10.06
CA SER A 175 -21.13 4.95 10.92
C SER A 175 -22.08 3.84 11.35
N LYS A 176 -22.34 3.70 12.65
CA LYS A 176 -23.22 2.65 13.22
C LYS A 176 -24.61 2.59 12.58
N ASP A 177 -25.21 3.76 12.39
CA ASP A 177 -26.56 3.91 11.83
C ASP A 177 -26.54 4.52 10.42
N GLY A 178 -25.35 4.62 9.80
CA GLY A 178 -25.19 5.24 8.49
C GLY A 178 -25.25 4.24 7.34
N GLU A 179 -25.65 4.75 6.17
CA GLU A 179 -25.50 4.01 4.92
C GLU A 179 -24.02 3.72 4.64
N ARG A 180 -23.71 2.47 4.29
CA ARG A 180 -22.36 2.07 3.85
C ARG A 180 -22.08 2.44 2.40
N ILE A 181 -23.14 2.61 1.61
CA ILE A 181 -23.07 2.98 0.20
C ILE A 181 -24.05 4.12 0.00
N ARG A 182 -23.58 5.23 -0.57
CA ARG A 182 -24.42 6.37 -0.93
C ARG A 182 -24.48 6.52 -2.44
N LEU A 183 -25.68 6.57 -2.98
CA LEU A 183 -25.91 6.84 -4.40
C LEU A 183 -26.12 8.34 -4.61
N GLY A 184 -25.35 8.92 -5.53
CA GLY A 184 -25.49 10.29 -5.97
C GLY A 184 -25.62 10.36 -7.49
N ARG A 185 -25.97 11.55 -8.01
CA ARG A 185 -26.09 11.78 -9.45
C ARG A 185 -24.79 11.47 -10.21
N ASP A 186 -23.65 11.72 -9.57
CA ASP A 186 -22.33 11.62 -10.17
C ASP A 186 -21.64 10.28 -9.90
N GLY A 187 -22.29 9.36 -9.17
CA GLY A 187 -21.78 8.02 -8.93
C GLY A 187 -22.12 7.46 -7.54
N THR A 188 -21.40 6.39 -7.19
CA THR A 188 -21.58 5.63 -5.96
C THR A 188 -20.40 5.86 -5.02
N LEU A 189 -20.68 6.23 -3.78
CA LEU A 189 -19.69 6.44 -2.73
C LEU A 189 -19.71 5.28 -1.72
N LEU A 190 -18.54 4.69 -1.47
CA LEU A 190 -18.34 3.81 -0.31
C LEU A 190 -18.09 4.68 0.93
N VAL A 191 -19.03 4.67 1.88
CA VAL A 191 -19.00 5.53 3.06
C VAL A 191 -18.18 4.87 4.16
N GLY A 192 -17.16 5.57 4.63
CA GLY A 192 -16.29 5.13 5.70
C GLY A 192 -15.11 6.07 5.87
N HIS A 193 -14.37 5.91 6.96
CA HIS A 193 -13.08 6.56 7.15
C HIS A 193 -12.05 5.51 7.56
N GLY A 194 -10.86 5.60 7.01
CA GLY A 194 -9.81 4.61 7.25
C GLY A 194 -8.57 5.23 7.87
N VAL A 195 -7.96 4.53 8.81
CA VAL A 195 -6.65 4.88 9.39
C VAL A 195 -5.76 3.66 9.49
N TRP A 196 -4.44 3.85 9.51
CA TRP A 196 -3.48 2.76 9.55
C TRP A 196 -2.38 2.93 10.60
N VAL A 197 -1.79 1.80 11.00
CA VAL A 197 -0.64 1.78 11.90
C VAL A 197 0.22 0.53 11.67
N SER A 198 1.53 0.67 11.84
CA SER A 198 2.41 -0.49 11.99
C SER A 198 2.53 -0.86 13.46
N LEU A 199 2.41 -2.15 13.75
CA LEU A 199 2.62 -2.71 15.09
C LEU A 199 4.00 -3.35 15.23
N GLU A 200 4.78 -3.36 14.17
CA GLU A 200 6.10 -3.99 14.14
C GLU A 200 7.01 -3.47 15.25
N GLY A 201 7.65 -4.40 15.97
CA GLY A 201 8.56 -4.08 17.06
C GLY A 201 7.86 -3.61 18.35
N ARG A 202 6.52 -3.56 18.39
CA ARG A 202 5.80 -3.27 19.64
C ARG A 202 5.97 -4.41 20.66
N PRO A 203 5.93 -4.10 21.97
CA PRO A 203 6.08 -5.09 23.03
C PRO A 203 4.96 -6.15 22.96
N ALA A 204 5.27 -7.36 23.42
CA ALA A 204 4.26 -8.39 23.62
C ALA A 204 3.23 -7.93 24.66
N THR A 205 1.99 -8.43 24.55
CA THR A 205 0.93 -8.11 25.51
C THR A 205 0.72 -9.26 26.51
N ILE A 206 0.32 -8.91 27.74
CA ILE A 206 -0.14 -9.87 28.75
C ILE A 206 -1.66 -10.08 28.69
N ASN A 207 -2.36 -9.29 27.86
CA ASN A 207 -3.80 -9.40 27.70
C ASN A 207 -4.14 -10.73 27.04
N ARG A 208 -5.29 -11.30 27.42
CA ARG A 208 -5.72 -12.62 26.91
C ARG A 208 -6.66 -12.56 25.71
N GLN A 209 -7.30 -11.42 25.47
CA GLN A 209 -8.36 -11.31 24.45
C GLN A 209 -8.08 -10.18 23.47
N THR A 210 -7.90 -8.96 23.97
CA THR A 210 -7.70 -7.79 23.12
C THR A 210 -6.56 -6.90 23.62
N GLN A 211 -5.93 -6.21 22.69
CA GLN A 211 -4.93 -5.17 22.92
C GLN A 211 -5.44 -3.87 22.29
N VAL A 212 -5.51 -2.81 23.10
CA VAL A 212 -5.83 -1.47 22.60
C VAL A 212 -4.67 -0.97 21.76
N VAL A 213 -4.94 -0.61 20.51
CA VAL A 213 -3.97 -0.01 19.60
C VAL A 213 -4.35 1.45 19.31
N CYS A 214 -3.36 2.34 19.42
CA CYS A 214 -3.49 3.73 18.98
C CYS A 214 -3.23 3.83 17.48
N LEU A 215 -4.13 4.54 16.80
CA LEU A 215 -4.19 4.76 15.35
C LEU A 215 -4.03 6.26 15.09
N PRO A 216 -2.85 6.74 14.65
CA PRO A 216 -2.61 8.15 14.45
C PRO A 216 -3.55 8.75 13.39
N ALA A 217 -4.19 9.89 13.66
CA ALA A 217 -5.11 10.52 12.70
C ALA A 217 -4.40 10.95 11.41
N LYS A 218 -3.11 11.32 11.52
CA LYS A 218 -2.26 11.62 10.36
C LYS A 218 -2.02 10.42 9.43
N ASN A 219 -2.32 9.20 9.87
CA ASN A 219 -2.21 7.99 9.07
C ASN A 219 -3.58 7.64 8.45
N ALA A 220 -4.26 8.63 7.86
CA ALA A 220 -5.49 8.39 7.11
C ALA A 220 -5.23 7.47 5.90
N LEU A 221 -6.24 6.72 5.49
CA LEU A 221 -6.26 5.98 4.23
C LEU A 221 -6.75 6.90 3.12
N ASP A 222 -5.87 7.81 2.72
CA ASP A 222 -5.98 8.72 1.58
C ASP A 222 -4.68 8.67 0.74
N GLU A 223 -4.58 9.47 -0.32
CA GLU A 223 -3.43 9.43 -1.22
C GLU A 223 -2.10 9.68 -0.47
N ASP A 224 -2.05 10.71 0.37
CA ASP A 224 -0.84 11.07 1.10
C ASP A 224 -0.50 10.04 2.18
N GLY A 225 -1.51 9.51 2.86
CA GLY A 225 -1.36 8.51 3.90
C GLY A 225 -0.92 7.15 3.37
N LEU A 226 -1.45 6.72 2.22
CA LEU A 226 -0.99 5.51 1.54
C LEU A 226 0.43 5.66 1.01
N LYS A 227 0.80 6.82 0.44
CA LYS A 227 2.19 7.10 0.04
C LYS A 227 3.13 7.12 1.25
N ARG A 228 2.73 7.72 2.38
CA ARG A 228 3.51 7.64 3.63
C ARG A 228 3.68 6.20 4.11
N MET A 229 2.61 5.40 4.09
CA MET A 229 2.64 3.98 4.44
C MET A 229 3.66 3.23 3.59
N LEU A 230 3.54 3.32 2.26
CA LEU A 230 4.42 2.61 1.32
C LEU A 230 5.85 3.13 1.36
N GLY A 231 6.06 4.45 1.47
CA GLY A 231 7.39 5.05 1.53
C GLY A 231 8.15 4.75 2.83
N THR A 232 7.44 4.37 3.90
CA THR A 232 8.05 4.05 5.21
C THR A 232 8.14 2.54 5.43
N PHE A 233 7.09 1.81 5.08
CA PHE A 233 6.92 0.38 5.38
C PHE A 233 6.99 -0.51 4.14
N GLY A 234 6.95 0.05 2.93
CA GLY A 234 7.05 -0.71 1.69
C GLY A 234 8.48 -0.96 1.21
N VAL A 235 9.48 -0.47 1.94
CA VAL A 235 10.90 -0.69 1.63
C VAL A 235 11.29 -2.10 2.03
N ARG A 236 11.93 -2.83 1.12
CA ARG A 236 12.44 -4.18 1.42
C ARG A 236 13.54 -4.08 2.46
N THR A 237 13.36 -4.77 3.57
CA THR A 237 14.43 -5.08 4.50
C THR A 237 15.31 -6.14 3.86
N SER A 238 16.57 -5.80 3.56
CA SER A 238 17.57 -6.81 3.20
C SER A 238 17.80 -7.71 4.41
N THR A 239 17.67 -9.03 4.25
CA THR A 239 18.15 -9.97 5.25
C THR A 239 19.64 -9.72 5.45
N PRO A 240 20.10 -9.38 6.67
CA PRO A 240 21.53 -9.25 6.93
C PRO A 240 22.20 -10.57 6.57
N VAL A 241 23.09 -10.54 5.59
CA VAL A 241 23.96 -11.68 5.30
C VAL A 241 25.08 -11.60 6.33
N PRO A 242 25.28 -12.61 7.20
CA PRO A 242 26.42 -12.63 8.09
C PRO A 242 27.70 -12.44 7.29
N ASP A 243 28.60 -11.59 7.76
CA ASP A 243 29.88 -11.37 7.11
C ASP A 243 30.72 -12.64 7.30
N PHE A 244 30.63 -13.55 6.32
CA PHE A 244 31.34 -14.81 6.35
C PHE A 244 32.69 -14.59 5.66
N ASN A 245 33.73 -14.39 6.44
CA ASN A 245 35.08 -14.40 5.92
C ASN A 245 35.54 -15.85 5.71
N VAL A 246 35.47 -16.30 4.46
CA VAL A 246 35.91 -17.65 4.03
C VAL A 246 37.39 -17.90 4.37
N TRP A 247 38.18 -16.84 4.56
CA TRP A 247 39.63 -16.93 4.78
C TRP A 247 40.04 -17.11 6.24
N ASP A 248 39.13 -16.98 7.21
CA ASP A 248 39.44 -17.19 8.63
C ASP A 248 39.39 -18.67 9.05
N GLN A 249 39.15 -19.58 8.09
CA GLN A 249 39.04 -21.03 8.30
C GLN A 249 40.14 -21.85 7.60
N LEU A 250 41.13 -21.19 6.98
CA LEU A 250 42.28 -21.79 6.31
C LEU A 250 43.58 -21.44 7.05
#